data_AF-A0A085ZZF0-F1
#
_entry.id   AF-A0A085ZZF0-F1
#
_cell.length_a   1.000
_cell.length_b   1.000
_cell.length_c   1.000
_cell.angle_alpha   90.00
_cell.angle_beta   90.00
_cell.angle_gamma   90.00
#
_symmetry.space_group_name_H-M   'P 1'
#
loop_
_entity.id
_entity.type
_entity.pdbx_description
1 polymer ?
#
loop_
_entity_poly.entity_id
_entity_poly.type
_entity_poly.pdbx_seq_one_letter_code
_entity_poly.pdbx_strand_id
1 'polypeptide(L)'
;MKKTMMMLLIAGAAFLNAQKIEIKDDKVLLDGKAILKSEKINVFQYSFYTLDDNEIVMFRMFDNETPQYQADDYYVINFIEQRVKVQCTDFSRVVSGLGMNSKKSMEKLMAWLFKEKVLTPEGTVNPDRVGVFYDKYDEKILERTVR
;
A
#
# COMPACT_ATOMS: atom_id res chain seq x y z
N MET A 1 -39.83 -48.40 12.20
CA MET A 1 -39.08 -48.36 10.92
C MET A 1 -39.10 -46.94 10.37
N LYS A 2 -37.94 -46.49 9.88
CA LYS A 2 -37.65 -45.26 9.12
C LYS A 2 -37.98 -43.92 9.79
N LYS A 3 -37.00 -43.40 10.55
CA LYS A 3 -36.88 -41.97 10.87
C LYS A 3 -36.30 -41.27 9.63
N THR A 4 -37.09 -40.38 9.04
CA THR A 4 -36.65 -39.39 8.03
C THR A 4 -36.71 -38.02 8.69
N MET A 5 -35.57 -37.37 8.90
CA MET A 5 -35.41 -35.90 8.88
C MET A 5 -33.93 -35.61 9.17
N MET A 6 -33.13 -35.28 8.16
CA MET A 6 -32.95 -33.94 7.56
C MET A 6 -31.61 -33.39 8.06
N MET A 7 -30.57 -33.68 7.28
CA MET A 7 -29.23 -33.14 7.45
C MET A 7 -29.27 -31.69 6.93
N LEU A 8 -29.38 -30.73 7.85
CA LEU A 8 -29.28 -29.30 7.53
C LEU A 8 -27.80 -28.99 7.28
N LEU A 9 -27.37 -29.09 6.02
CA LEU A 9 -26.10 -28.57 5.56
C LEU A 9 -26.19 -27.04 5.58
N ILE A 10 -25.83 -26.43 6.70
CA ILE A 10 -25.52 -25.00 6.77
C ILE A 10 -24.19 -24.82 6.03
N ALA A 11 -24.27 -24.72 4.71
CA ALA A 11 -23.24 -24.07 3.91
C ALA A 11 -23.33 -22.55 4.17
N GLY A 12 -23.01 -22.16 5.40
CA GLY A 12 -22.91 -20.76 5.82
C GLY A 12 -21.65 -20.19 5.22
N ALA A 13 -21.80 -19.61 4.04
CA ALA A 13 -20.85 -18.80 3.30
C ALA A 13 -19.68 -18.23 4.14
N ALA A 14 -18.55 -18.95 4.13
CA ALA A 14 -17.26 -18.39 4.46
C ALA A 14 -16.79 -17.51 3.30
N PHE A 15 -17.51 -16.42 3.01
CA PHE A 15 -16.89 -15.28 2.36
C PHE A 15 -16.03 -14.61 3.43
N LEU A 16 -14.84 -15.20 3.66
CA LEU A 16 -13.70 -14.50 4.20
C LEU A 16 -13.38 -13.40 3.19
N ASN A 17 -14.13 -12.29 3.26
CA ASN A 17 -13.94 -11.15 2.39
C ASN A 17 -12.54 -10.60 2.70
N ALA A 18 -11.57 -10.90 1.84
CA ALA A 18 -10.35 -10.13 1.81
C ALA A 18 -10.75 -8.68 1.55
N GLN A 19 -10.31 -7.76 2.41
CA GLN A 19 -10.62 -6.33 2.29
C GLN A 19 -10.31 -5.86 0.87
N LYS A 20 -11.32 -5.35 0.17
CA LYS A 20 -11.17 -4.86 -1.20
C LYS A 20 -10.72 -3.40 -1.14
N ILE A 21 -9.56 -3.14 -1.71
CA ILE A 21 -9.03 -1.79 -1.86
C ILE A 21 -9.15 -1.36 -3.31
N GLU A 22 -9.69 -0.17 -3.53
CA GLU A 22 -9.90 0.41 -4.85
C GLU A 22 -9.55 1.90 -4.84
N ILE A 23 -8.90 2.40 -5.89
CA ILE A 23 -8.71 3.82 -6.12
C ILE A 23 -9.65 4.28 -7.23
N LYS A 24 -10.65 5.07 -6.86
CA LYS A 24 -11.67 5.58 -7.77
C LYS A 24 -12.01 7.03 -7.41
N ASP A 25 -12.16 7.86 -8.44
CA ASP A 25 -12.48 9.29 -8.32
C ASP A 25 -11.60 9.99 -7.27
N ASP A 26 -10.29 9.74 -7.39
CA ASP A 26 -9.21 10.29 -6.54
C ASP A 26 -9.38 10.00 -5.03
N LYS A 27 -10.03 8.89 -4.71
CA LYS A 27 -10.20 8.37 -3.35
C LYS A 27 -9.75 6.93 -3.24
N VAL A 28 -9.16 6.59 -2.11
CA VAL A 28 -8.94 5.20 -1.69
C VAL A 28 -10.20 4.73 -0.97
N LEU A 29 -10.77 3.65 -1.48
CA LEU A 29 -11.94 2.99 -0.93
C LEU A 29 -11.54 1.67 -0.29
N LEU A 30 -11.95 1.46 0.96
CA LEU A 30 -11.87 0.18 1.65
C LEU A 30 -13.28 -0.41 1.72
N ASP A 31 -13.49 -1.53 1.04
CA ASP A 31 -14.80 -2.18 0.90
C ASP A 31 -15.90 -1.20 0.42
N GLY A 32 -15.52 -0.29 -0.48
CA GLY A 32 -16.43 0.73 -1.05
C GLY A 32 -16.62 1.98 -0.18
N LYS A 33 -16.07 2.03 1.03
CA LYS A 33 -16.06 3.23 1.88
C LYS A 33 -14.82 4.06 1.60
N ALA A 34 -15.00 5.34 1.27
CA ALA A 34 -13.87 6.25 1.11
C ALA A 34 -13.19 6.49 2.47
N ILE A 35 -11.87 6.30 2.51
CA ILE A 35 -11.06 6.43 3.73
C ILE A 35 -9.90 7.40 3.57
N LEU A 36 -9.40 7.58 2.34
CA LEU A 36 -8.33 8.53 2.01
C LEU A 36 -8.64 9.20 0.67
N LYS A 37 -8.02 10.35 0.44
CA LYS A 37 -7.87 10.94 -0.90
C LYS A 37 -6.54 10.49 -1.49
N SER A 38 -6.44 10.49 -2.82
CA SER A 38 -5.28 10.00 -3.54
C SER A 38 -5.01 10.93 -4.73
N GLU A 39 -3.78 11.39 -4.90
CA GLU A 39 -3.40 12.29 -5.98
C GLU A 39 -2.16 11.78 -6.72
N LYS A 40 -2.29 11.63 -8.04
CA LYS A 40 -1.13 11.37 -8.90
C LYS A 40 -0.45 12.69 -9.26
N ILE A 41 0.61 13.02 -8.52
CA ILE A 41 1.36 14.26 -8.71
C ILE A 41 2.05 14.29 -10.10
N ASN A 42 2.72 13.20 -10.47
CA ASN A 42 3.36 13.05 -11.78
C ASN A 42 3.57 11.56 -12.11
N VAL A 43 4.39 11.26 -13.12
CA VAL A 43 4.65 9.86 -13.54
C VAL A 43 5.46 9.05 -12.50
N PHE A 44 6.21 9.70 -11.61
CA PHE A 44 7.05 9.06 -10.59
C PHE A 44 6.55 9.22 -9.15
N GLN A 45 5.57 10.09 -8.90
CA GLN A 45 5.10 10.40 -7.55
C GLN A 45 3.59 10.27 -7.42
N TYR A 46 3.15 9.78 -6.26
CA TYR A 46 1.76 9.64 -5.84
C TYR A 46 1.64 9.99 -4.36
N SER A 47 0.63 10.77 -3.99
CA SER A 47 0.39 11.18 -2.60
C SER A 47 -0.99 10.72 -2.12
N PHE A 48 -1.08 10.43 -0.82
CA PHE A 48 -2.30 10.02 -0.15
C PHE A 48 -2.55 10.94 1.03
N TYR A 49 -3.81 11.34 1.19
CA TYR A 49 -4.23 12.35 2.15
C TYR A 49 -5.38 11.83 3.00
N THR A 50 -5.50 12.36 4.22
CA THR A 50 -6.74 12.26 4.99
C THR A 50 -7.90 12.88 4.21
N LEU A 51 -9.14 12.57 4.60
CA LEU A 51 -10.31 13.23 4.02
C LEU A 51 -10.32 14.76 4.28
N ASP A 52 -9.60 15.20 5.31
CA ASP A 52 -9.38 16.62 5.66
C ASP A 52 -8.11 17.24 5.02
N ASP A 53 -7.57 16.65 3.95
CA ASP A 53 -6.47 17.20 3.13
C ASP A 53 -5.08 17.25 3.79
N ASN A 54 -4.82 16.47 4.84
CA ASN A 54 -3.47 16.30 5.38
C ASN A 54 -2.75 15.16 4.64
N GLU A 55 -1.57 15.43 4.07
CA GLU A 55 -0.76 14.39 3.41
C GLU A 55 -0.18 13.45 4.46
N ILE A 56 -0.43 12.14 4.31
CA ILE A 56 0.01 11.13 5.28
C ILE A 56 1.06 10.17 4.71
N VAL A 57 0.98 9.87 3.42
CA VAL A 57 1.88 8.95 2.74
C VAL A 57 2.19 9.48 1.34
N MET A 58 3.47 9.52 0.99
CA MET A 58 3.92 9.80 -0.37
C MET A 58 4.73 8.62 -0.90
N PHE A 59 4.35 8.13 -2.07
CA PHE A 59 5.13 7.19 -2.87
C PHE A 59 5.91 7.95 -3.92
N ARG A 60 7.22 7.67 -4.04
CA ARG A 60 8.05 8.23 -5.10
C ARG A 60 9.02 7.19 -5.65
N MET A 61 9.07 7.06 -6.95
CA MET A 61 10.09 6.30 -7.66
C MET A 61 11.30 7.17 -7.93
N PHE A 62 12.48 6.56 -7.84
CA PHE A 62 13.73 7.13 -8.28
C PHE A 62 14.27 6.23 -9.39
N ASP A 63 14.31 6.80 -10.59
CA ASP A 63 15.09 6.29 -11.71
C ASP A 63 16.48 6.91 -11.57
N ASN A 64 17.52 6.08 -11.49
CA ASN A 64 18.89 6.56 -11.30
C ASN A 64 19.56 7.00 -12.63
N GLU A 65 18.79 7.13 -13.71
CA GLU A 65 19.17 7.68 -15.03
C GLU A 65 20.44 7.05 -15.64
N THR A 66 20.85 5.88 -15.15
CA THR A 66 22.04 5.14 -15.60
C THR A 66 21.58 3.89 -16.36
N PRO A 67 21.60 3.88 -17.71
CA PRO A 67 20.89 2.88 -18.52
C PRO A 67 21.31 1.41 -18.34
N GLN A 68 22.42 1.15 -17.63
CA GLN A 68 22.99 -0.20 -17.49
C GLN A 68 22.64 -0.92 -16.19
N TYR A 69 21.99 -0.28 -15.22
CA TYR A 69 21.73 -0.90 -13.91
C TYR A 69 20.29 -0.67 -13.44
N GLN A 70 19.33 -1.40 -14.03
CA GLN A 70 17.95 -1.46 -13.50
C GLN A 70 17.88 -1.95 -12.03
N ALA A 71 18.96 -2.54 -11.53
CA ALA A 71 19.12 -2.93 -10.12
C ALA A 71 19.31 -1.72 -9.17
N ASP A 72 19.58 -0.53 -9.70
CA ASP A 72 19.79 0.70 -8.92
C ASP A 72 18.50 1.52 -8.75
N ASP A 73 17.42 1.15 -9.44
CA ASP A 73 16.12 1.78 -9.27
C ASP A 73 15.54 1.39 -7.93
N TYR A 74 14.96 2.36 -7.24
CA TYR A 74 14.30 2.14 -5.97
C TYR A 74 13.09 3.05 -5.86
N TYR A 75 12.22 2.72 -4.92
CA TYR A 75 11.14 3.61 -4.53
C TYR A 75 11.23 3.94 -3.06
N VAL A 76 10.62 5.06 -2.71
CA VAL A 76 10.52 5.56 -1.35
C VAL A 76 9.06 5.65 -0.98
N ILE A 77 8.72 5.09 0.17
CA ILE A 77 7.47 5.35 0.88
C ILE A 77 7.81 6.31 2.02
N ASN A 78 7.25 7.51 1.99
CA ASN A 78 7.46 8.55 2.98
C ASN A 78 6.20 8.70 3.84
N PHE A 79 6.33 8.43 5.14
CA PHE A 79 5.31 8.66 6.16
C PHE A 79 5.49 10.06 6.73
N ILE A 80 4.66 11.00 6.29
CA ILE A 80 4.91 12.45 6.41
C ILE A 80 4.97 12.89 7.87
N GLU A 81 3.95 12.56 8.65
CA GLU A 81 3.85 12.96 10.06
C GLU A 81 4.92 12.29 10.92
N GLN A 82 5.23 11.02 10.64
CA GLN A 82 6.22 10.24 11.39
C GLN A 82 7.66 10.59 10.99
N ARG A 83 7.86 11.33 9.88
CA ARG A 83 9.17 11.67 9.31
C ARG A 83 10.02 10.43 9.01
N VAL A 84 9.37 9.35 8.59
CA VAL A 84 10.02 8.07 8.26
C VAL A 84 9.99 7.85 6.76
N LYS A 85 11.14 7.50 6.19
CA LYS A 85 11.28 7.12 4.79
C LYS A 85 11.74 5.69 4.70
N VAL A 86 11.04 4.88 3.91
CA VAL A 86 11.37 3.48 3.65
C VAL A 86 11.76 3.34 2.19
N GLN A 87 12.99 2.90 1.95
CA GLN A 87 13.60 2.73 0.64
C GLN A 87 13.61 1.24 0.29
N CYS A 88 13.09 0.90 -0.89
CA CYS A 88 12.95 -0.48 -1.32
C CYS A 88 13.37 -0.64 -2.78
N THR A 89 14.05 -1.76 -3.09
CA THR A 89 14.30 -2.23 -4.47
C THR A 89 13.31 -3.33 -4.89
N ASP A 90 12.63 -3.99 -3.93
CA ASP A 90 11.61 -4.99 -4.23
C ASP A 90 10.30 -4.36 -4.75
N PHE A 91 10.26 -4.14 -6.06
CA PHE A 91 9.09 -3.66 -6.78
C PHE A 91 7.94 -4.68 -6.84
N SER A 92 8.17 -5.97 -6.53
CA SER A 92 7.10 -6.98 -6.53
C SER A 92 6.02 -6.67 -5.49
N ARG A 93 6.32 -5.84 -4.48
CA ARG A 93 5.39 -5.36 -3.46
C ARG A 93 4.38 -4.35 -3.99
N VAL A 94 4.75 -3.57 -4.99
CA VAL A 94 3.95 -2.43 -5.47
C VAL A 94 3.50 -2.57 -6.91
N VAL A 95 4.23 -3.28 -7.77
CA VAL A 95 3.91 -3.36 -9.20
C VAL A 95 2.79 -4.36 -9.49
N SER A 96 1.83 -3.95 -10.34
CA SER A 96 0.71 -4.79 -10.80
C SER A 96 0.60 -4.91 -12.34
N GLY A 97 1.72 -4.94 -13.06
CA GLY A 97 1.79 -5.16 -14.51
C GLY A 97 1.52 -3.92 -15.40
N LEU A 98 0.71 -2.95 -14.96
CA LEU A 98 0.35 -1.73 -15.71
C LEU A 98 1.30 -0.54 -15.45
N GLY A 99 2.54 -0.80 -15.04
CA GLY A 99 3.50 0.23 -14.64
C GLY A 99 3.46 0.55 -13.15
N MET A 100 4.60 1.01 -12.64
CA MET A 100 4.88 1.06 -11.20
C MET A 100 4.07 2.15 -10.47
N ASN A 101 3.74 3.27 -11.13
CA ASN A 101 2.94 4.36 -10.58
C ASN A 101 1.50 4.41 -11.16
N SER A 102 0.90 3.23 -11.37
CA SER A 102 -0.49 3.07 -11.83
C SER A 102 -1.46 3.02 -10.65
N LYS A 103 -2.75 3.29 -10.89
CA LYS A 103 -3.80 3.14 -9.85
C LYS A 103 -3.78 1.74 -9.22
N LYS A 104 -3.63 0.69 -10.03
CA LYS A 104 -3.58 -0.71 -9.56
C LYS A 104 -2.33 -1.00 -8.71
N SER A 105 -1.19 -0.41 -9.07
CA SER A 105 0.04 -0.51 -8.26
C SER A 105 -0.12 0.22 -6.92
N MET A 106 -0.79 1.38 -6.94
CA MET A 106 -1.09 2.13 -5.71
C MET A 106 -2.12 1.45 -4.81
N GLU A 107 -3.14 0.81 -5.37
CA GLU A 107 -4.04 -0.08 -4.61
C GLU A 107 -3.27 -1.22 -3.95
N LYS A 108 -2.29 -1.81 -4.65
CA LYS A 108 -1.42 -2.86 -4.10
C LYS A 108 -0.52 -2.35 -2.97
N LEU A 109 0.04 -1.15 -3.12
CA LEU A 109 0.77 -0.46 -2.04
C LEU A 109 -0.12 -0.25 -0.81
N MET A 110 -1.33 0.29 -1.00
CA MET A 110 -2.29 0.48 0.10
C MET A 110 -2.62 -0.85 0.77
N ALA A 111 -2.91 -1.89 -0.01
CA ALA A 111 -3.17 -3.24 0.52
C ALA A 111 -2.02 -3.79 1.35
N TRP A 112 -0.78 -3.52 0.95
CA TRP A 112 0.39 -3.89 1.73
C TRP A 112 0.47 -3.13 3.06
N LEU A 113 0.23 -1.81 3.06
CA LEU A 113 0.21 -1.00 4.28
C LEU A 113 -0.90 -1.44 5.26
N PHE A 114 -2.09 -1.78 4.76
CA PHE A 114 -3.18 -2.36 5.57
C PHE A 114 -2.79 -3.72 6.15
N LYS A 115 -2.19 -4.59 5.32
CA LYS A 115 -1.75 -5.93 5.76
C LYS A 115 -0.72 -5.86 6.89
N GLU A 116 0.20 -4.89 6.83
CA GLU A 116 1.21 -4.67 7.88
C GLU A 116 0.67 -3.84 9.06
N LYS A 117 -0.61 -3.43 9.00
CA LYS A 117 -1.32 -2.60 9.98
C LYS A 117 -0.72 -1.20 10.14
N VAL A 118 -0.01 -0.72 9.13
CA VAL A 118 0.52 0.65 9.08
C VAL A 118 -0.61 1.64 8.88
N LEU A 119 -1.58 1.31 8.02
CA LEU A 119 -2.84 2.03 7.91
C LEU A 119 -3.94 1.33 8.71
N THR A 120 -4.73 2.11 9.44
CA THR A 120 -5.94 1.63 10.12
C THR A 120 -7.14 1.71 9.18
N PRO A 121 -8.20 0.89 9.38
CA PRO A 121 -9.43 0.94 8.57
C PRO A 121 -10.11 2.32 8.48
N GLU A 122 -9.79 3.22 9.41
CA GLU A 122 -10.27 4.60 9.46
C GLU A 122 -9.47 5.57 8.57
N GLY A 123 -8.39 5.09 7.93
CA GLY A 123 -7.51 5.92 7.11
C GLY A 123 -6.48 6.71 7.92
N THR A 124 -6.06 6.20 9.08
CA THR A 124 -5.00 6.83 9.90
C THR A 124 -3.72 6.00 9.89
N VAL A 125 -2.56 6.64 10.12
CA VAL A 125 -1.27 5.96 10.22
C VAL A 125 -1.02 5.53 11.66
N ASN A 126 -0.67 4.26 11.86
CA ASN A 126 -0.25 3.74 13.16
C ASN A 126 1.28 3.91 13.34
N PRO A 127 1.75 4.82 14.22
CA PRO A 127 3.17 5.14 14.35
C PRO A 127 4.02 3.97 14.85
N ASP A 128 3.50 3.15 15.77
CA ASP A 128 4.23 1.97 16.27
C ASP A 128 4.46 0.95 15.15
N ARG A 129 3.50 0.83 14.24
CA ARG A 129 3.60 -0.06 13.07
C ARG A 129 4.48 0.51 11.98
N VAL A 130 4.58 1.83 11.84
CA VAL A 130 5.56 2.49 10.95
C VAL A 130 6.98 2.12 11.35
N GLY A 131 7.30 2.14 12.65
CA GLY A 131 8.63 1.73 13.13
C GLY A 131 8.96 0.27 12.77
N VAL A 132 8.04 -0.65 13.03
CA VAL A 132 8.20 -2.07 12.65
C VAL A 132 8.31 -2.25 11.14
N PHE A 133 7.55 -1.48 10.36
CA PHE A 133 7.59 -1.53 8.91
C PHE A 133 8.93 -1.02 8.37
N TYR A 134 9.46 0.07 8.93
CA TYR A 134 10.79 0.58 8.64
C TYR A 134 11.87 -0.46 8.91
N ASP A 135 11.91 -1.03 10.12
CA ASP A 135 12.92 -2.02 10.51
C ASP A 135 12.93 -3.26 9.61
N LYS A 136 11.75 -3.61 9.06
CA LYS A 136 11.57 -4.80 8.23
C LYS A 136 11.91 -4.59 6.76
N TYR A 137 11.75 -3.38 6.24
CA TYR A 137 11.73 -3.14 4.79
C TYR A 137 12.67 -2.04 4.31
N ASP A 138 13.14 -1.13 5.17
CA ASP A 138 14.07 -0.10 4.73
C ASP A 138 15.44 -0.70 4.40
N GLU A 139 15.83 -0.59 3.14
CA GLU A 139 17.12 -1.09 2.65
C GLU A 139 18.26 -0.07 2.85
N LYS A 140 17.98 1.14 3.37
CA LYS A 140 18.97 2.19 3.66
C LYS A 140 19.84 2.54 2.45
N ILE A 141 19.25 2.56 1.25
CA ILE A 141 19.97 2.69 -0.02
C ILE A 141 20.85 3.94 -0.05
N LEU A 142 20.30 5.10 0.31
CA LEU A 142 21.02 6.38 0.33
C LEU A 142 22.14 6.46 1.38
N GLU A 143 22.11 5.64 2.44
CA GLU A 143 23.19 5.59 3.43
C GLU A 143 24.37 4.73 2.96
N ARG A 144 24.12 3.80 2.03
CA ARG A 144 25.14 2.91 1.46
C ARG A 144 25.88 3.56 0.29
N THR A 145 25.26 4.51 -0.38
CA THR A 145 25.87 5.25 -1.49
C THR A 145 26.80 6.33 -0.93
N VAL A 146 28.07 5.99 -0.66
CA VAL A 146 29.12 7.00 -0.45
C VAL A 146 29.23 7.80 -1.75
N ARG A 147 28.98 9.11 -1.68
CA ARG A 147 29.23 10.06 -2.77
C ARG A 147 30.63 10.64 -2.65
#